data_AF-A0A9D8XEG6-F1
#
_entry.id   AF-A0A9D8XEG6-F1
#
_cell.length_a   1.000
_cell.length_b   1.000
_cell.length_c   1.000
_cell.angle_alpha   90.00
_cell.angle_beta   90.00
_cell.angle_gamma   90.00
#
_symmetry.space_group_name_H-M   'P 1'
#
loop_
_entity.id
_entity.type
_entity.pdbx_description
1 polymer ?
#
loop_
_entity_poly.entity_id
_entity_poly.type
_entity_poly.pdbx_seq_one_letter_code
_entity_poly.pdbx_strand_id
1 'polypeptide(L)'
;KELLEIYVQKCPLCQKAELKMLEAPEAAELLDIYVQEWNLQEKSQLKMLDVSAKKKLLKIYLRKSWLTEAAQLKIFDSPERIELLDIYLSENGLTVGAQLKMLDCADRKELLEVYHRHQAELCSQAYAYALELGLVKH
;
A
#
# COMPACT_ATOMS: atom_id res chain seq x y z
N LYS A 1 -23.05 5.84 15.41
CA LYS A 1 -22.12 6.52 14.48
C LYS A 1 -21.08 7.33 15.25
N GLU A 2 -21.49 8.39 15.93
CA GLU A 2 -20.62 9.31 16.69
C GLU A 2 -19.67 8.64 17.71
N LEU A 3 -20.16 7.67 18.50
CA LEU A 3 -19.30 6.93 19.44
C LEU A 3 -18.19 6.11 18.76
N LEU A 4 -18.46 5.57 17.57
CA LEU A 4 -17.49 4.77 16.83
C LEU A 4 -16.42 5.68 16.20
N GLU A 5 -16.82 6.84 15.69
CA GLU A 5 -15.91 7.89 15.20
C GLU A 5 -14.99 8.39 16.32
N ILE A 6 -15.55 8.68 17.49
CA ILE A 6 -14.74 9.05 18.68
C ILE A 6 -13.77 7.92 19.03
N TYR A 7 -14.21 6.67 18.97
CA TYR A 7 -13.35 5.53 19.31
C TYR A 7 -12.16 5.39 18.35
N VAL A 8 -12.39 5.48 17.03
CA VAL A 8 -11.32 5.37 16.03
C VAL A 8 -10.37 6.58 16.04
N GLN A 9 -10.80 7.73 16.54
CA GLN A 9 -9.91 8.90 16.71
C GLN A 9 -9.03 8.79 17.96
N LYS A 10 -9.56 8.23 19.05
CA LYS A 10 -8.92 8.33 20.37
C LYS A 10 -7.93 7.21 20.68
N CYS A 11 -8.01 6.07 19.99
CA CYS A 11 -7.08 4.98 20.24
C CYS A 11 -6.80 4.12 18.99
N PRO A 12 -5.58 3.54 18.90
CA PRO A 12 -5.29 2.52 17.91
C PRO A 12 -6.17 1.30 18.18
N LEU A 13 -6.79 0.80 17.12
CA LEU A 13 -7.66 -0.37 17.19
C LEU A 13 -6.83 -1.64 17.27
N CYS A 14 -7.33 -2.62 18.03
CA CYS A 14 -6.82 -3.98 17.89
C CYS A 14 -7.24 -4.55 16.52
N GLN A 15 -6.46 -5.50 15.98
CA GLN A 15 -6.71 -6.11 14.67
C GLN A 15 -8.17 -6.55 14.46
N LYS A 16 -8.80 -7.16 15.48
CA LYS A 16 -10.19 -7.61 15.40
C LYS A 16 -11.16 -6.43 15.23
N ALA A 17 -10.89 -5.30 15.88
CA ALA A 17 -11.71 -4.10 15.76
C ALA A 17 -11.49 -3.41 14.41
N GLU A 18 -10.26 -3.39 13.88
CA GLU A 18 -9.97 -2.89 12.52
C GLU A 18 -10.75 -3.66 11.46
N LEU A 19 -10.74 -4.99 11.52
CA LEU A 19 -11.48 -5.82 10.56
C LEU A 19 -12.99 -5.55 10.63
N LYS A 20 -13.55 -5.39 11.83
CA LYS A 20 -14.95 -5.01 12.01
C LYS A 20 -15.25 -3.61 11.47
N MET A 21 -14.36 -2.65 11.68
CA MET A 21 -14.49 -1.30 11.13
C MET A 21 -14.53 -1.35 9.60
N LEU A 22 -13.65 -2.15 8.97
CA LEU A 22 -13.60 -2.33 7.53
C LEU A 22 -14.85 -3.03 6.95
N GLU A 23 -15.60 -3.75 7.76
CA GLU A 23 -16.85 -4.43 7.42
C GLU A 23 -18.12 -3.61 7.69
N ALA A 24 -18.00 -2.48 8.40
CA ALA A 24 -19.14 -1.62 8.70
C ALA A 24 -19.71 -0.96 7.42
N PRO A 25 -21.01 -0.63 7.40
CA PRO A 25 -21.61 0.14 6.31
C PRO A 25 -20.89 1.48 6.06
N GLU A 26 -20.41 2.11 7.13
CA GLU A 26 -19.68 3.38 7.12
C GLU A 26 -18.15 3.20 7.06
N ALA A 27 -17.65 2.02 6.66
CA ALA A 27 -16.23 1.69 6.68
C ALA A 27 -15.33 2.74 5.99
N ALA A 28 -15.83 3.38 4.92
CA ALA A 28 -15.05 4.39 4.20
C ALA A 28 -14.80 5.65 5.05
N GLU A 29 -15.82 6.12 5.75
CA GLU A 29 -15.74 7.30 6.63
C GLU A 29 -14.90 6.98 7.86
N LEU A 30 -15.15 5.83 8.48
CA LEU A 30 -14.40 5.39 9.67
C LEU A 30 -12.92 5.16 9.37
N LEU A 31 -12.61 4.51 8.24
CA LEU A 31 -11.23 4.30 7.81
C LEU A 31 -10.56 5.65 7.53
N ASP A 32 -11.25 6.55 6.81
CA ASP A 32 -10.70 7.86 6.48
C ASP A 32 -10.35 8.69 7.71
N ILE A 33 -11.13 8.56 8.78
CA ILE A 33 -10.87 9.18 10.08
C ILE A 33 -9.73 8.45 10.81
N TYR A 34 -9.78 7.12 10.90
CA TYR A 34 -8.78 6.32 11.62
C TYR A 34 -7.37 6.57 11.10
N VAL A 35 -7.22 6.62 9.77
CA VAL A 35 -5.92 6.74 9.09
C VAL A 35 -5.31 8.14 9.16
N GLN A 36 -6.01 9.11 9.74
CA GLN A 36 -5.45 10.43 10.03
C GLN A 36 -4.45 10.39 11.18
N GLU A 37 -4.66 9.48 12.15
CA GLU A 37 -3.86 9.40 13.37
C GLU A 37 -3.17 8.04 13.54
N TRP A 38 -3.76 6.99 12.97
CA TRP A 38 -3.34 5.61 13.20
C TRP A 38 -3.09 4.88 11.90
N ASN A 39 -2.28 3.83 11.94
CA ASN A 39 -2.15 2.92 10.81
C ASN A 39 -2.79 1.57 11.10
N LEU A 40 -3.26 0.88 10.07
CA LEU A 40 -3.76 -0.48 10.20
C LEU A 40 -2.63 -1.44 10.59
N GLN A 41 -2.93 -2.43 11.43
CA GLN A 41 -2.00 -3.51 11.71
C GLN A 41 -1.73 -4.35 10.45
N GLU A 42 -0.53 -4.91 10.32
CA GLU A 42 -0.09 -5.65 9.13
C GLU A 42 -1.12 -6.68 8.63
N LYS A 43 -1.68 -7.50 9.52
CA LYS A 43 -2.66 -8.51 9.14
C LYS A 43 -3.95 -7.90 8.57
N SER A 44 -4.34 -6.71 9.03
CA SER A 44 -5.49 -5.97 8.48
C SER A 44 -5.14 -5.38 7.11
N GLN A 45 -3.92 -4.88 6.92
CA GLN A 45 -3.43 -4.42 5.61
C GLN A 45 -3.45 -5.55 4.57
N LEU A 46 -2.89 -6.71 4.93
CA LEU A 46 -2.88 -7.89 4.07
C LEU A 46 -4.30 -8.33 3.71
N LYS A 47 -5.21 -8.34 4.69
CA LYS A 47 -6.60 -8.70 4.47
C LYS A 47 -7.32 -7.72 3.52
N MET A 48 -6.99 -6.43 3.59
CA MET A 48 -7.53 -5.44 2.65
C MET A 48 -7.06 -5.68 1.21
N LEU A 49 -5.82 -6.12 1.01
CA LEU A 49 -5.27 -6.43 -0.30
C LEU A 49 -5.85 -7.73 -0.91
N ASP A 50 -6.23 -8.71 -0.07
CA ASP A 50 -6.84 -9.96 -0.53
C ASP A 50 -8.31 -9.80 -0.99
N VAL A 51 -9.04 -8.82 -0.44
CA VAL A 51 -10.48 -8.67 -0.68
C VAL A 51 -10.74 -7.64 -1.77
N SER A 52 -10.72 -8.08 -3.02
CA SER A 52 -11.03 -7.28 -4.21
C SER A 52 -12.40 -6.56 -4.16
N ALA A 53 -13.32 -7.01 -3.29
CA ALA A 53 -14.65 -6.44 -3.13
C ALA A 53 -14.68 -5.02 -2.52
N LYS A 54 -13.56 -4.49 -1.99
CA LYS A 54 -13.52 -3.18 -1.32
C LYS A 54 -12.48 -2.22 -1.90
N LYS A 55 -12.36 -2.16 -3.23
CA LYS A 55 -11.44 -1.24 -3.95
C LYS A 55 -11.47 0.19 -3.42
N LYS A 56 -12.66 0.74 -3.12
CA LYS A 56 -12.78 2.10 -2.59
C LYS A 56 -12.04 2.29 -1.26
N LEU A 57 -12.14 1.33 -0.33
CA LEU A 57 -11.44 1.40 0.96
C LEU A 57 -9.93 1.28 0.77
N LEU A 58 -9.50 0.35 -0.09
CA LEU A 58 -8.08 0.17 -0.38
C LEU A 58 -7.46 1.45 -0.95
N LYS A 59 -8.14 2.11 -1.90
CA LYS A 59 -7.67 3.38 -2.45
C LYS A 59 -7.62 4.50 -1.41
N ILE A 60 -8.57 4.57 -0.47
CA ILE A 60 -8.51 5.54 0.64
C ILE A 60 -7.27 5.28 1.49
N TYR A 61 -7.04 4.02 1.85
CA TYR A 61 -5.92 3.61 2.68
C TYR A 61 -4.57 3.90 2.03
N LEU A 62 -4.38 3.49 0.77
CA LEU A 62 -3.12 3.67 0.05
C LEU A 62 -2.71 5.14 -0.12
N ARG A 63 -3.67 6.06 -0.14
CA ARG A 63 -3.39 7.51 -0.27
C ARG A 63 -2.99 8.18 1.04
N LYS A 64 -3.32 7.57 2.18
CA LYS A 64 -3.21 8.23 3.49
C LYS A 64 -2.31 7.48 4.46
N SER A 65 -1.81 6.31 4.08
CA SER A 65 -1.10 5.43 4.99
C SER A 65 0.07 4.75 4.32
N TRP A 66 1.08 4.44 5.13
CA TRP A 66 2.20 3.61 4.74
C TRP A 66 1.85 2.14 4.88
N LEU A 67 2.40 1.32 3.99
CA LEU A 67 2.25 -0.13 4.03
C LEU A 67 3.46 -0.77 4.71
N THR A 68 3.21 -1.85 5.47
CA THR A 68 4.31 -2.72 5.89
C THR A 68 4.95 -3.38 4.66
N GLU A 69 6.19 -3.84 4.80
CA GLU A 69 6.89 -4.54 3.73
C GLU A 69 6.08 -5.73 3.20
N ALA A 70 5.49 -6.53 4.08
CA ALA A 70 4.64 -7.66 3.68
C ALA A 70 3.45 -7.21 2.83
N ALA A 71 2.82 -6.09 3.17
CA ALA A 71 1.71 -5.53 2.41
C ALA A 71 2.18 -4.94 1.06
N GLN A 72 3.34 -4.29 1.01
CA GLN A 72 3.92 -3.82 -0.25
C GLN A 72 4.24 -4.99 -1.20
N LEU A 73 4.86 -6.05 -0.68
CA LEU A 73 5.15 -7.27 -1.46
C LEU A 73 3.86 -7.88 -2.03
N LYS A 74 2.79 -7.88 -1.23
CA LYS A 74 1.48 -8.39 -1.63
C LYS A 74 0.82 -7.58 -2.75
N ILE A 75 1.12 -6.29 -2.90
CA ILE A 75 0.64 -5.50 -4.05
C ILE A 75 1.09 -6.16 -5.36
N PHE A 76 2.32 -6.65 -5.45
CA PHE A 76 2.85 -7.23 -6.69
C PHE A 76 2.20 -8.56 -7.09
N ASP A 77 1.50 -9.23 -6.16
CA ASP A 77 0.71 -10.43 -6.45
C ASP A 77 -0.67 -10.07 -7.04
N SER A 78 -1.07 -8.79 -6.99
CA SER A 78 -2.35 -8.32 -7.51
C SER A 78 -2.33 -8.17 -9.03
N PRO A 79 -3.42 -8.52 -9.74
CA PRO A 79 -3.59 -8.16 -11.15
C PRO A 79 -3.68 -6.64 -11.36
N GLU A 80 -4.03 -5.88 -10.32
CA GLU A 80 -4.21 -4.41 -10.35
C GLU A 80 -2.99 -3.66 -9.82
N ARG A 81 -1.84 -4.35 -9.69
CA ARG A 81 -0.63 -3.82 -9.05
C ARG A 81 -0.15 -2.47 -9.58
N ILE A 82 -0.27 -2.23 -10.89
CA ILE A 82 0.09 -0.95 -11.52
C ILE A 82 -0.75 0.20 -10.95
N GLU A 83 -2.07 0.02 -10.90
CA GLU A 83 -3.00 1.02 -10.35
C GLU A 83 -2.78 1.22 -8.85
N LEU A 84 -2.59 0.13 -8.10
CA LEU A 84 -2.37 0.20 -6.65
C LEU A 84 -1.05 0.90 -6.31
N LEU A 85 0.02 0.61 -7.05
CA LEU A 85 1.31 1.28 -6.89
C LEU A 85 1.23 2.75 -7.25
N ASP A 86 0.61 3.11 -8.38
CA ASP A 86 0.47 4.50 -8.80
C ASP A 86 -0.24 5.34 -7.74
N ILE A 87 -1.23 4.77 -7.06
CA ILE A 87 -1.91 5.42 -5.93
C ILE A 87 -0.99 5.51 -4.71
N TYR A 88 -0.35 4.41 -4.31
CA TYR A 88 0.46 4.36 -3.09
C TYR A 88 1.68 5.29 -3.16
N LEU A 89 2.34 5.31 -4.31
CA LEU A 89 3.58 6.05 -4.56
C LEU A 89 3.40 7.57 -4.60
N SER A 90 2.17 8.06 -4.72
CA SER A 90 1.89 9.50 -4.68
C SER A 90 2.33 10.15 -3.35
N GLU A 91 2.33 9.39 -2.26
CA GLU A 91 2.66 9.88 -0.91
C GLU A 91 3.67 8.99 -0.18
N ASN A 92 4.09 7.86 -0.77
CA ASN A 92 4.93 6.85 -0.10
C ASN A 92 6.04 6.30 -1.00
N GLY A 93 7.07 5.72 -0.37
CA GLY A 93 8.11 4.96 -1.05
C GLY A 93 7.98 3.44 -0.89
N LEU A 94 8.71 2.70 -1.72
CA LEU A 94 8.85 1.26 -1.57
C LEU A 94 10.01 0.89 -0.64
N THR A 95 9.83 -0.15 0.17
CA THR A 95 10.94 -0.77 0.89
C THR A 95 11.93 -1.40 -0.08
N VAL A 96 13.14 -1.70 0.40
CA VAL A 96 14.16 -2.38 -0.41
C VAL A 96 13.64 -3.72 -0.96
N GLY A 97 12.99 -4.53 -0.14
CA GLY A 97 12.41 -5.80 -0.60
C GLY A 97 11.32 -5.61 -1.65
N ALA A 98 10.49 -4.58 -1.51
CA ALA A 98 9.46 -4.25 -2.50
C ALA A 98 10.05 -3.73 -3.82
N GLN A 99 11.12 -2.92 -3.79
CA GLN A 99 11.82 -2.49 -4.99
C GLN A 99 12.46 -3.67 -5.74
N LEU A 100 13.08 -4.61 -5.03
CA LEU A 100 13.63 -5.81 -5.64
C LEU A 100 12.54 -6.69 -6.25
N LYS A 101 11.44 -6.90 -5.51
CA LYS A 101 10.27 -7.64 -6.00
C LYS A 101 9.67 -7.02 -7.27
N MET A 102 9.59 -5.68 -7.32
CA MET A 102 9.18 -4.94 -8.52
C MET A 102 10.03 -5.30 -9.73
N LEU A 103 11.35 -5.35 -9.55
CA LEU A 103 12.30 -5.68 -10.62
C LEU A 103 12.24 -7.15 -11.04
N ASP A 104 11.71 -8.05 -10.19
CA ASP A 104 11.52 -9.47 -10.51
C ASP A 104 10.23 -9.74 -11.29
N CYS A 105 9.27 -8.83 -11.28
CA CYS A 105 7.99 -9.00 -11.99
C CYS A 105 8.16 -9.11 -13.51
N ALA A 106 7.23 -9.79 -14.19
CA ALA A 106 7.27 -9.95 -15.65
C ALA A 106 7.09 -8.60 -16.38
N ASP A 107 6.29 -7.71 -15.80
CA ASP A 107 5.99 -6.35 -16.23
C ASP A 107 6.87 -5.29 -15.54
N ARG A 108 8.07 -5.68 -15.07
CA ARG A 108 9.01 -4.80 -14.36
C ARG A 108 9.27 -3.44 -15.02
N LYS A 109 9.24 -3.36 -16.36
CA LYS A 109 9.45 -2.11 -17.09
C LYS A 109 8.33 -1.11 -16.81
N GLU A 110 7.08 -1.55 -16.93
CA GLU A 110 5.90 -0.71 -16.66
C GLU A 110 5.85 -0.31 -15.19
N LEU A 111 6.15 -1.25 -14.28
CA LEU A 111 6.24 -0.97 -12.85
C LEU A 111 7.31 0.08 -12.52
N LEU A 112 8.49 -0.04 -13.13
CA LEU A 112 9.59 0.91 -12.94
C LEU A 112 9.26 2.29 -13.50
N GLU A 113 8.56 2.35 -14.65
CA GLU A 113 8.06 3.61 -15.21
C GLU A 113 7.08 4.31 -14.26
N VAL A 114 6.16 3.57 -13.62
CA VAL A 114 5.29 4.12 -12.57
C VAL A 114 6.12 4.63 -11.40
N TYR A 115 7.09 3.84 -10.93
CA TYR A 115 7.95 4.23 -9.82
C TYR A 115 8.71 5.55 -10.09
N HIS A 116 9.28 5.69 -11.29
CA HIS A 116 9.98 6.91 -11.69
C HIS A 116 9.04 8.10 -11.97
N ARG A 117 7.79 7.87 -12.38
CA ARG A 117 6.79 8.95 -12.53
C ARG A 117 6.56 9.70 -11.21
N HIS A 118 6.60 8.98 -10.10
CA HIS A 118 6.50 9.55 -8.75
C HIS A 118 7.82 10.06 -8.19
N GLN A 119 8.84 10.23 -9.05
CA GLN A 119 10.18 10.72 -8.69
C GLN A 119 10.87 9.87 -7.61
N ALA A 120 10.45 8.61 -7.45
CA ALA A 120 11.02 7.73 -6.46
C ALA A 120 12.36 7.17 -6.97
N GLU A 121 13.35 7.17 -6.07
CA GLU A 121 14.69 6.69 -6.36
C GLU A 121 14.82 5.21 -5.95
N LEU A 122 15.54 4.45 -6.78
CA LEU A 122 15.95 3.10 -6.40
C LEU A 122 17.02 3.19 -5.32
N CYS A 123 16.93 2.33 -4.32
CA CYS A 123 18.03 2.14 -3.39
C CYS A 123 19.25 1.56 -4.13
N SER A 124 20.44 1.68 -3.54
CA SER A 124 21.68 1.24 -4.19
C SER A 124 21.65 -0.23 -4.65
N GLN A 125 21.01 -1.11 -3.86
CA GLN A 125 20.84 -2.52 -4.20
C GLN A 125 19.91 -2.72 -5.41
N ALA A 126 18.75 -2.07 -5.40
CA ALA A 126 17.79 -2.17 -6.50
C ALA A 126 18.32 -1.49 -7.78
N TYR A 127 19.09 -0.41 -7.64
CA TYR A 127 19.74 0.25 -8.77
C TYR A 127 20.79 -0.65 -9.44
N ALA A 128 21.66 -1.28 -8.64
CA ALA A 128 22.64 -2.24 -9.16
C ALA A 128 21.94 -3.42 -9.87
N TYR A 129 20.87 -3.94 -9.28
CA TYR A 129 20.09 -5.00 -9.91
C TYR A 129 19.39 -4.55 -11.20
N ALA A 130 18.86 -3.32 -11.24
CA ALA A 130 18.27 -2.76 -12.44
C ALA A 130 19.30 -2.55 -13.56
N LEU A 131 20.56 -2.22 -13.25
CA LEU A 131 21.66 -2.14 -14.21
C LEU A 131 21.97 -3.52 -14.82
N GLU A 132 22.06 -4.57 -13.99
CA GLU A 132 22.29 -5.95 -14.45
C GLU A 132 21.18 -6.42 -15.40
N LEU A 133 19.93 -5.99 -15.15
CA LEU A 133 18.78 -6.27 -15.99
C LEU A 133 18.68 -5.37 -17.24
N GLY A 134 19.57 -4.39 -17.39
CA GLY A 134 19.53 -3.41 -18.49
C GLY A 134 18.31 -2.50 -18.49
N LEU A 135 17.72 -2.26 -17.31
CA LEU A 135 16.52 -1.43 -17.12
C LEU A 135 16.85 0.05 -16.93
N VAL A 136 18.04 0.35 -16.43
CA VAL A 136 18.56 1.71 -16.24
C VAL A 136 19.94 1.86 -16.88
N LYS A 137 20.38 3.09 -17.11
CA LYS A 137 21.69 3.41 -17.69
C LYS A 137 22.53 4.20 -16.69
N HIS A 138 23.85 4.12 -16.82
CA HIS A 138 24.82 4.94 -16.08
C HIS A 138 24.65 6.43 -16.37
#